data_AF-A0A6P8EEM3-F1
#
_entry.id   AF-A0A6P8EEM3-F1
#
_cell.length_a   1.000
_cell.length_b   1.000
_cell.length_c   1.000
_cell.angle_alpha   90.00
_cell.angle_beta   90.00
_cell.angle_gamma   90.00
#
_symmetry.space_group_name_H-M   'P 1'
#
loop_
_entity.id
_entity.type
_entity.pdbx_description
1 polymer ?
#
loop_
_entity_poly.entity_id
_entity_poly.type
_entity_poly.pdbx_seq_one_letter_code
_entity_poly.pdbx_strand_id
1 'polypeptide(L)'
;MDSEDDMHDANDVESLDEDFYSGEADDYYNSDNADGDEYEFIDEADDDSDVIAAHRYQQNYSILTEADIRQHQEDDIARVSTVLSIKRDDAVILLRHYNWSVSKVHDAWFDEDGVRKVVGLLEKPVVQYPNARELTCGICFESSPRDKIYSAACGHPFCSTCWAGYIGTSINDGPGCLSLRCPDPSCCAAVGQSMIDLLAPADEKKKYSLYLLRSYIEDNRKTKWCPAPGCEYAVQYAAGSEGYDVSCLCSFNFCWNCTEEAHRPVDCGTVSKWIMKNSAESENMNWILANSKPCPKCKRPIEKNQGCMHMTCTPPCKFEFCWLCLGAWSDHGERTGGFYACNRYEAAKQEGAVGTSILGQNYDEAERRREMAKNSLERYTHYYERWASNQSSRQKALADLHQMQTVHLEKLSDTQCQPESQLKFIIEAWQQIVECRRVLKWTYAYGYYLPEHELARKQFFEYLQGEAESGLERLHQCAEKELHQFLSDEGAASSSFNDFRTKLAGLTSVTKNYFENLVRALENGLSDVDSHGASSRAASSKNGGGSTSSKGRSAKGKVTARAGSTSRTDDSGHWSCDRCTFANVKSSAICQMCQTRR
;
A
#
# COMPACT_ATOMS: atom_id res chain seq x y z
N MET A 1 52.83 36.01 -53.26
CA MET A 1 51.71 35.33 -52.58
C MET A 1 51.76 35.84 -51.14
N ASP A 2 51.62 37.15 -50.93
CA ASP A 2 50.46 38.04 -51.20
C ASP A 2 49.27 37.47 -50.40
N SER A 3 48.67 38.15 -49.42
CA SER A 3 48.67 39.57 -49.02
C SER A 3 48.08 39.63 -47.59
N GLU A 4 48.58 40.42 -46.63
CA GLU A 4 48.28 41.85 -46.38
C GLU A 4 46.81 42.03 -45.89
N ASP A 5 46.43 42.72 -44.80
CA ASP A 5 47.01 43.80 -43.98
C ASP A 5 46.37 43.71 -42.55
N ASP A 6 47.01 44.04 -41.40
CA ASP A 6 47.61 45.31 -40.94
C ASP A 6 46.58 46.47 -40.92
N MET A 7 46.44 47.38 -39.94
CA MET A 7 47.22 47.85 -38.81
C MET A 7 46.28 48.65 -37.86
N HIS A 8 46.63 48.78 -36.57
CA HIS A 8 47.17 50.03 -36.00
C HIS A 8 47.16 50.07 -34.47
N ASP A 9 48.29 50.56 -33.99
CA ASP A 9 48.81 50.72 -32.65
C ASP A 9 48.52 52.13 -32.09
N ALA A 10 48.89 52.33 -30.83
CA ALA A 10 49.18 53.59 -30.13
C ALA A 10 48.03 54.36 -29.46
N ASN A 11 48.03 54.43 -28.11
CA ASN A 11 48.77 55.49 -27.41
C ASN A 11 48.64 55.40 -25.87
N ASP A 12 49.80 55.59 -25.23
CA ASP A 12 50.01 56.05 -23.84
C ASP A 12 49.28 57.36 -23.52
N VAL A 13 48.93 57.57 -22.24
CA VAL A 13 49.44 58.66 -21.37
C VAL A 13 48.63 58.77 -20.07
N GLU A 14 49.42 58.95 -19.00
CA GLU A 14 49.15 59.19 -17.59
C GLU A 14 48.10 60.28 -17.25
N SER A 15 47.46 60.18 -16.07
CA SER A 15 47.71 61.11 -14.94
C SER A 15 46.66 61.03 -13.80
N LEU A 16 47.20 60.85 -12.58
CA LEU A 16 46.98 61.58 -11.30
C LEU A 16 45.54 61.64 -10.72
N ASP A 17 45.28 60.95 -9.60
CA ASP A 17 45.44 61.37 -8.18
C ASP A 17 44.16 62.02 -7.63
N GLU A 18 43.61 61.44 -6.56
CA GLU A 18 43.20 62.14 -5.32
C GLU A 18 42.66 61.14 -4.28
N ASP A 19 43.51 60.88 -3.28
CA ASP A 19 43.23 60.99 -1.84
C ASP A 19 41.86 60.56 -1.28
N PHE A 20 41.84 59.62 -0.33
CA PHE A 20 41.62 59.96 1.09
C PHE A 20 41.70 58.73 2.03
N TYR A 21 42.13 59.03 3.25
CA TYR A 21 42.64 58.22 4.34
C TYR A 21 41.61 57.33 5.09
N SER A 22 42.06 56.11 5.45
CA SER A 22 42.02 55.43 6.76
C SER A 22 40.78 55.40 7.66
N GLY A 23 40.61 54.26 8.37
CA GLY A 23 40.38 54.30 9.82
C GLY A 23 39.36 53.30 10.37
N GLU A 24 39.85 52.14 10.81
CA GLU A 24 39.19 51.23 11.76
C GLU A 24 39.16 51.83 13.19
N ALA A 25 38.48 51.09 14.08
CA ALA A 25 38.54 51.12 15.55
C ALA A 25 37.57 52.12 16.24
N ASP A 26 36.95 51.84 17.37
CA ASP A 26 36.74 50.64 18.19
C ASP A 26 35.80 51.08 19.35
N ASP A 27 35.39 50.11 20.16
CA ASP A 27 35.12 50.23 21.60
C ASP A 27 33.77 50.77 22.13
N TYR A 28 32.97 49.79 22.57
CA TYR A 28 32.61 49.56 23.99
C TYR A 28 32.42 50.78 24.91
N TYR A 29 31.21 50.92 25.47
CA TYR A 29 31.01 50.84 26.92
C TYR A 29 29.58 50.35 27.26
N ASN A 30 29.54 49.58 28.33
CA ASN A 30 28.51 48.66 28.83
C ASN A 30 27.58 49.35 29.86
N SER A 31 26.60 48.57 30.39
CA SER A 31 25.87 48.74 31.67
C SER A 31 24.61 49.65 31.63
N ASP A 32 23.42 49.29 32.14
CA ASP A 32 22.94 48.12 32.88
C ASP A 32 21.39 48.13 33.04
N ASN A 33 20.85 46.96 33.40
CA ASN A 33 19.63 46.66 34.17
C ASN A 33 18.24 46.61 33.48
N ALA A 34 17.71 45.39 33.37
CA ALA A 34 16.53 44.98 34.15
C ALA A 34 16.47 43.45 34.32
N ASP A 35 16.35 43.02 35.58
CA ASP A 35 16.04 41.68 36.10
C ASP A 35 15.04 40.90 35.22
N GLY A 36 15.10 39.58 35.06
CA GLY A 36 15.53 38.53 35.98
C GLY A 36 14.33 37.62 36.21
N ASP A 37 14.29 36.46 35.55
CA ASP A 37 13.56 35.26 36.00
C ASP A 37 14.15 34.03 35.30
N GLU A 38 14.89 33.29 36.10
CA GLU A 38 15.54 32.01 35.90
C GLU A 38 14.50 30.89 35.73
N TYR A 39 14.55 30.14 34.62
CA TYR A 39 13.80 28.90 34.48
C TYR A 39 14.78 27.73 34.51
N GLU A 40 14.93 27.12 35.68
CA GLU A 40 15.60 25.84 35.91
C GLU A 40 14.99 24.75 35.02
N PHE A 41 15.87 24.09 34.25
CA PHE A 41 15.57 22.86 33.53
C PHE A 41 15.56 21.70 34.55
N ILE A 42 14.37 21.23 34.93
CA ILE A 42 14.23 20.01 35.73
C ILE A 42 14.34 18.80 34.78
N ASP A 43 15.44 18.07 34.93
CA ASP A 43 15.61 16.69 34.47
C ASP A 43 14.64 15.78 35.24
N GLU A 44 13.51 15.43 34.63
CA GLU A 44 12.81 14.18 34.95
C GLU A 44 13.09 13.19 33.82
N ALA A 45 14.16 12.42 34.02
CA ALA A 45 14.39 11.18 33.32
C ALA A 45 13.34 10.16 33.79
N ASP A 46 12.19 10.16 33.13
CA ASP A 46 11.23 9.05 33.19
C ASP A 46 11.36 8.20 31.93
N ASP A 47 11.50 6.91 32.19
CA ASP A 47 11.87 5.82 31.31
C ASP A 47 10.72 5.49 30.33
N ASP A 48 10.49 6.36 29.35
CA ASP A 48 9.40 6.22 28.37
C ASP A 48 9.89 5.83 26.95
N SER A 49 11.15 5.39 26.85
CA SER A 49 11.74 4.87 25.60
C SER A 49 11.07 3.56 25.15
N ASP A 50 10.44 2.82 26.06
CA ASP A 50 9.74 1.56 25.75
C ASP A 50 8.24 1.73 25.44
N VAL A 51 7.68 2.93 25.62
CA VAL A 51 6.26 3.21 25.32
C VAL A 51 6.06 3.74 23.89
N ILE A 52 7.11 4.29 23.27
CA ILE A 52 7.06 4.80 21.88
C ILE A 52 7.07 3.67 20.82
N ALA A 53 7.44 2.43 21.21
CA ALA A 53 7.29 1.25 20.35
C ALA A 53 5.85 0.67 20.31
N ALA A 54 4.97 1.11 21.22
CA ALA A 54 3.66 0.49 21.47
C ALA A 54 2.46 1.20 20.81
N HIS A 55 2.68 2.27 20.05
CA HIS A 55 1.66 2.83 19.13
C HIS A 55 1.74 2.24 17.70
N ARG A 56 2.31 1.03 17.55
CA ARG A 56 1.73 0.12 16.56
C ARG A 56 0.27 -0.02 16.95
N TYR A 57 -0.65 0.49 16.13
CA TYR A 57 -2.02 -0.02 16.06
C TYR A 57 -1.95 -1.51 16.41
N GLN A 58 -2.57 -1.95 17.51
CA GLN A 58 -2.57 -3.36 17.92
C GLN A 58 -2.74 -4.17 16.64
N GLN A 59 -1.69 -4.90 16.24
CA GLN A 59 -1.69 -5.53 14.93
C GLN A 59 -2.76 -6.60 15.00
N ASN A 60 -3.92 -6.29 14.43
CA ASN A 60 -5.12 -7.13 14.45
C ASN A 60 -4.99 -8.29 13.45
N TYR A 61 -3.75 -8.69 13.13
CA TYR A 61 -3.43 -9.77 12.25
C TYR A 61 -2.13 -10.44 12.69
N SER A 62 -2.02 -11.74 12.44
CA SER A 62 -0.80 -12.51 12.57
C SER A 62 -0.33 -12.96 11.19
N ILE A 63 0.98 -13.08 11.03
CA ILE A 63 1.59 -13.57 9.80
C ILE A 63 1.99 -15.02 10.05
N LEU A 64 1.54 -15.91 9.19
CA LEU A 64 1.79 -17.34 9.23
C LEU A 64 2.91 -17.68 8.25
N THR A 65 3.92 -18.39 8.74
CA THR A 65 4.98 -18.98 7.92
C THR A 65 4.50 -20.28 7.29
N GLU A 66 5.22 -20.78 6.28
CA GLU A 66 4.94 -22.08 5.68
C GLU A 66 4.90 -23.20 6.75
N ALA A 67 5.79 -23.15 7.74
CA ALA A 67 5.84 -24.12 8.84
C ALA A 67 4.58 -24.05 9.71
N ASP A 68 4.10 -22.85 10.05
CA ASP A 68 2.88 -22.67 10.84
C ASP A 68 1.66 -23.21 10.10
N ILE A 69 1.57 -22.96 8.80
CA ILE A 69 0.47 -23.43 7.96
C ILE A 69 0.49 -24.96 7.87
N ARG A 70 1.68 -25.57 7.68
CA ARG A 70 1.86 -27.03 7.67
C ARG A 70 1.44 -27.66 9.01
N GLN A 71 1.83 -27.04 10.12
CA GLN A 71 1.47 -27.53 11.45
C GLN A 71 -0.04 -27.49 11.66
N HIS A 72 -0.69 -26.36 11.37
CA HIS A 72 -2.15 -26.24 11.49
C HIS A 72 -2.89 -27.23 10.58
N GLN A 73 -2.40 -27.40 9.34
CA GLN A 73 -2.97 -28.38 8.42
C GLN A 73 -2.89 -29.80 8.99
N GLU A 74 -1.73 -30.19 9.54
CA GLU A 74 -1.52 -31.52 10.12
C GLU A 74 -2.34 -31.75 11.40
N ASP A 75 -2.49 -30.72 12.23
CA ASP A 75 -3.33 -30.76 13.43
C ASP A 75 -4.80 -30.99 13.04
N ASP A 76 -5.30 -30.28 12.03
CA ASP A 76 -6.68 -30.41 11.53
C ASP A 76 -6.93 -31.81 10.95
N ILE A 77 -5.99 -32.35 10.17
CA ILE A 77 -6.04 -33.73 9.64
C ILE A 77 -6.03 -34.74 10.80
N ALA A 78 -5.17 -34.55 11.79
CA ALA A 78 -5.06 -35.45 12.94
C ALA A 78 -6.35 -35.44 13.77
N ARG A 79 -6.96 -34.27 13.99
CA ARG A 79 -8.23 -34.15 14.70
C ARG A 79 -9.34 -34.91 13.97
N VAL A 80 -9.52 -34.67 12.67
CA VAL A 80 -10.55 -35.37 11.88
C VAL A 80 -10.30 -36.87 11.81
N SER A 81 -9.07 -37.30 11.54
CA SER A 81 -8.71 -38.72 11.48
C SER A 81 -8.97 -39.45 12.80
N THR A 82 -8.63 -38.81 13.94
CA THR A 82 -8.83 -39.41 15.27
C THR A 82 -10.31 -39.47 15.67
N VAL A 83 -11.04 -38.35 15.50
CA VAL A 83 -12.46 -38.27 15.91
C VAL A 83 -13.34 -39.18 15.07
N LEU A 84 -13.10 -39.24 13.74
CA LEU A 84 -13.89 -40.07 12.83
C LEU A 84 -13.35 -41.49 12.67
N SER A 85 -12.18 -41.80 13.23
CA SER A 85 -11.50 -43.10 13.10
C SER A 85 -11.29 -43.55 11.64
N ILE A 86 -10.92 -42.60 10.78
CA ILE A 86 -10.63 -42.83 9.35
C ILE A 86 -9.14 -42.64 9.03
N LYS A 87 -8.70 -43.12 7.86
CA LYS A 87 -7.31 -42.94 7.41
C LYS A 87 -7.01 -41.46 7.19
N ARG A 88 -5.74 -41.06 7.35
CA ARG A 88 -5.30 -39.68 7.13
C ARG A 88 -5.60 -39.20 5.70
N ASP A 89 -5.36 -40.04 4.70
CA ASP A 89 -5.71 -39.75 3.29
C ASP A 89 -7.20 -39.40 3.11
N ASP A 90 -8.08 -40.15 3.78
CA ASP A 90 -9.53 -39.93 3.71
C ASP A 90 -9.90 -38.61 4.40
N ALA A 91 -9.27 -38.31 5.55
CA ALA A 91 -9.45 -37.06 6.27
C ALA A 91 -9.02 -35.84 5.43
N VAL A 92 -7.92 -35.92 4.67
CA VAL A 92 -7.48 -34.86 3.74
C VAL A 92 -8.53 -34.60 2.66
N ILE A 93 -9.08 -35.67 2.06
CA ILE A 93 -10.12 -35.55 1.03
C ILE A 93 -11.38 -34.87 1.60
N LEU A 94 -11.80 -35.25 2.80
CA LEU A 94 -12.96 -34.66 3.47
C LEU A 94 -12.74 -33.20 3.83
N LEU A 95 -11.62 -32.88 4.48
CA LEU A 95 -11.30 -31.51 4.86
C LEU A 95 -11.33 -30.59 3.65
N ARG A 96 -10.74 -31.02 2.54
CA ARG A 96 -10.76 -30.24 1.30
C ARG A 96 -12.13 -30.08 0.69
N HIS A 97 -12.96 -31.13 0.68
CA HIS A 97 -14.34 -31.03 0.20
C HIS A 97 -15.17 -30.02 1.01
N TYR A 98 -14.87 -29.86 2.29
CA TYR A 98 -15.55 -28.92 3.19
C TYR A 98 -14.75 -27.64 3.50
N ASN A 99 -13.85 -27.24 2.59
CA ASN A 99 -13.08 -25.99 2.67
C ASN A 99 -12.30 -25.85 4.00
N TRP A 100 -11.63 -26.94 4.40
CA TRP A 100 -10.83 -27.07 5.62
C TRP A 100 -11.57 -26.75 6.92
N SER A 101 -12.91 -26.84 6.92
CA SER A 101 -13.71 -26.61 8.12
C SER A 101 -13.97 -27.91 8.88
N VAL A 102 -13.22 -28.12 9.96
CA VAL A 102 -13.38 -29.28 10.86
C VAL A 102 -14.83 -29.44 11.36
N SER A 103 -15.47 -28.33 11.76
CA SER A 103 -16.87 -28.36 12.21
C SER A 103 -17.83 -28.85 11.13
N LYS A 104 -17.70 -28.36 9.89
CA LYS A 104 -18.54 -28.81 8.77
C LYS A 104 -18.33 -30.28 8.44
N VAL A 105 -17.08 -30.78 8.54
CA VAL A 105 -16.80 -32.20 8.35
C VAL A 105 -17.51 -33.03 9.42
N HIS A 106 -17.41 -32.65 10.69
CA HIS A 106 -18.08 -33.35 11.78
C HIS A 106 -19.61 -33.33 11.64
N ASP A 107 -20.18 -32.18 11.27
CA ASP A 107 -21.63 -32.05 11.04
C ASP A 107 -22.11 -32.83 9.82
N ALA A 108 -21.31 -32.92 8.75
CA ALA A 108 -21.68 -33.68 7.57
C ALA A 108 -21.56 -35.20 7.80
N TRP A 109 -20.60 -35.63 8.62
CA TRP A 109 -20.31 -37.05 8.86
C TRP A 109 -21.43 -37.79 9.62
N PHE A 110 -22.46 -37.09 10.11
CA PHE A 110 -23.68 -37.74 10.60
C PHE A 110 -24.39 -38.59 9.52
N ASP A 111 -24.23 -38.24 8.24
CA ASP A 111 -24.61 -39.07 7.08
C ASP A 111 -23.36 -39.64 6.38
N GLU A 112 -22.69 -40.56 7.07
CA GLU A 112 -21.42 -41.16 6.62
C GLU A 112 -21.52 -41.76 5.21
N ASP A 113 -22.58 -42.53 4.93
CA ASP A 113 -22.77 -43.19 3.63
C ASP A 113 -22.94 -42.17 2.49
N GLY A 114 -23.72 -41.12 2.72
CA GLY A 114 -23.90 -40.03 1.77
C GLY A 114 -22.60 -39.30 1.49
N VAL A 115 -21.87 -38.91 2.54
CA VAL A 115 -20.60 -38.20 2.42
C VAL A 115 -19.57 -39.03 1.67
N ARG A 116 -19.37 -40.29 2.07
CA ARG A 116 -18.41 -41.20 1.42
C ARG A 116 -18.69 -41.37 -0.06
N LYS A 117 -19.96 -41.52 -0.45
CA LYS A 117 -20.36 -41.61 -1.86
C LYS A 117 -20.05 -40.33 -2.63
N VAL A 118 -20.33 -39.16 -2.05
CA VAL A 118 -20.08 -37.86 -2.69
C VAL A 118 -18.58 -37.61 -2.88
N VAL A 119 -17.78 -37.90 -1.84
CA VAL A 119 -16.33 -37.68 -1.91
C VAL A 119 -15.57 -38.83 -2.55
N GLY A 120 -16.23 -39.92 -2.96
CA GLY A 120 -15.61 -41.03 -3.67
C GLY A 120 -14.78 -41.97 -2.78
N LEU A 121 -15.05 -41.99 -1.48
CA LEU A 121 -14.41 -42.90 -0.54
C LEU A 121 -15.18 -44.23 -0.53
N LEU A 122 -14.58 -45.27 -1.09
CA LEU A 122 -15.21 -46.59 -1.20
C LEU A 122 -14.72 -47.52 -0.09
N GLU A 123 -15.64 -48.17 0.63
CA GLU A 123 -15.30 -49.20 1.62
C GLU A 123 -14.83 -50.51 1.00
N LYS A 124 -15.37 -50.83 -0.19
CA LYS A 124 -15.13 -52.09 -0.89
C LYS A 124 -14.74 -51.81 -2.35
N PRO A 125 -13.81 -52.58 -2.91
CA PRO A 125 -13.48 -52.47 -4.32
C PRO A 125 -14.69 -52.86 -5.17
N VAL A 126 -14.95 -52.05 -6.20
CA VAL A 126 -16.00 -52.27 -7.21
C VAL A 126 -15.61 -53.45 -8.10
N VAL A 127 -14.32 -53.59 -8.38
CA VAL A 127 -13.76 -54.66 -9.20
C VAL A 127 -12.85 -55.52 -8.34
N GLN A 128 -13.14 -56.82 -8.29
CA GLN A 128 -12.24 -57.84 -7.74
C GLN A 128 -11.62 -58.60 -8.90
N TYR A 129 -10.32 -58.48 -9.10
CA TYR A 129 -9.62 -59.21 -10.15
C TYR A 129 -9.03 -60.55 -9.66
N PRO A 130 -8.90 -61.55 -10.55
CA PRO A 130 -8.32 -62.85 -10.23
C PRO A 130 -6.84 -62.74 -9.77
N ASN A 131 -6.36 -63.73 -9.02
CA ASN A 131 -4.94 -63.88 -8.65
C ASN A 131 -4.06 -64.30 -9.86
N ALA A 132 -4.06 -63.50 -10.93
CA ALA A 132 -3.20 -63.70 -12.09
C ALA A 132 -1.79 -63.10 -11.85
N ARG A 133 -0.77 -63.69 -12.49
CA ARG A 133 0.63 -63.19 -12.43
C ARG A 133 0.82 -61.89 -13.21
N GLU A 134 0.02 -61.70 -14.25
CA GLU A 134 0.00 -60.51 -15.10
C GLU A 134 -1.43 -60.01 -15.23
N LEU A 135 -1.58 -58.69 -15.28
CA LEU A 135 -2.86 -58.01 -15.44
C LEU A 135 -2.77 -57.04 -16.61
N THR A 136 -3.86 -56.88 -17.33
CA THR A 136 -3.96 -55.94 -18.45
C THR A 136 -4.35 -54.56 -17.95
N CYS A 137 -3.62 -53.52 -18.36
CA CYS A 137 -3.91 -52.14 -18.02
C CYS A 137 -5.16 -51.64 -18.76
N GLY A 138 -6.09 -50.97 -18.06
CA GLY A 138 -7.31 -50.40 -18.66
C GLY A 138 -7.11 -49.17 -19.56
N ILE A 139 -5.90 -48.61 -19.65
CA ILE A 139 -5.59 -47.42 -20.46
C ILE A 139 -4.77 -47.79 -21.70
N CYS A 140 -3.60 -48.42 -21.53
CA CYS A 140 -2.73 -48.79 -22.65
C CYS A 140 -3.01 -50.18 -23.21
N PHE A 141 -3.85 -50.98 -22.55
CA PHE A 141 -4.15 -52.38 -22.93
C PHE A 141 -2.94 -53.33 -22.97
N GLU A 142 -1.81 -52.93 -22.38
CA GLU A 142 -0.62 -53.77 -22.26
C GLU A 142 -0.71 -54.67 -21.02
N SER A 143 -0.14 -55.88 -21.13
CA SER A 143 -0.01 -56.80 -19.99
C SER A 143 1.20 -56.41 -19.16
N SER A 144 0.98 -56.15 -17.88
CA SER A 144 2.04 -55.81 -16.92
C SER A 144 2.07 -56.80 -15.76
N PRO A 145 3.25 -57.03 -15.16
CA PRO A 145 3.38 -57.73 -13.89
C PRO A 145 2.51 -57.08 -12.80
N ARG A 146 1.97 -57.90 -11.90
CA ARG A 146 1.05 -57.44 -10.83
C ARG A 146 1.65 -56.36 -9.93
N ASP A 147 2.96 -56.38 -9.69
CA ASP A 147 3.72 -55.39 -8.90
C ASP A 147 3.80 -54.00 -9.57
N LYS A 148 3.51 -53.91 -10.86
CA LYS A 148 3.45 -52.64 -11.60
C LYS A 148 2.04 -52.17 -11.90
N ILE A 149 1.03 -52.86 -11.36
CA ILE A 149 -0.38 -52.53 -11.53
C ILE A 149 -0.92 -51.96 -10.23
N TYR A 150 -1.50 -50.77 -10.32
CA TYR A 150 -2.02 -50.02 -9.18
C TYR A 150 -3.48 -49.69 -9.42
N SER A 151 -4.23 -49.55 -8.33
CA SER A 151 -5.65 -49.22 -8.33
C SER A 151 -5.98 -48.28 -7.19
N ALA A 152 -6.90 -47.35 -7.42
CA ALA A 152 -7.57 -46.65 -6.33
C ALA A 152 -8.49 -47.60 -5.55
N ALA A 153 -9.26 -47.08 -4.58
CA ALA A 153 -10.16 -47.89 -3.75
C ALA A 153 -11.22 -48.70 -4.55
N CYS A 154 -11.51 -48.30 -5.80
CA CYS A 154 -12.42 -49.01 -6.69
C CYS A 154 -11.89 -50.35 -7.22
N GLY A 155 -10.58 -50.58 -7.22
CA GLY A 155 -9.99 -51.76 -7.83
C GLY A 155 -9.96 -51.73 -9.36
N HIS A 156 -9.90 -50.58 -10.03
CA HIS A 156 -9.61 -50.55 -11.48
C HIS A 156 -8.09 -50.64 -11.72
N PRO A 157 -7.59 -51.61 -12.51
CA PRO A 157 -6.15 -51.84 -12.66
C PRO A 157 -5.54 -50.99 -13.78
N PHE A 158 -4.55 -50.16 -13.44
CA PHE A 158 -3.73 -49.44 -14.42
C PHE A 158 -2.24 -49.58 -14.10
N CYS A 159 -1.40 -49.59 -15.13
CA CYS A 159 0.05 -49.72 -14.95
C CYS A 159 0.65 -48.42 -14.38
N SER A 160 1.83 -48.54 -13.76
CA SER A 160 2.54 -47.43 -13.14
C SER A 160 2.82 -46.27 -14.11
N THR A 161 3.08 -46.57 -15.38
CA THR A 161 3.36 -45.54 -16.40
C THR A 161 2.11 -44.74 -16.76
N CYS A 162 0.96 -45.40 -16.93
CA CYS A 162 -0.30 -44.70 -17.17
C CYS A 162 -0.74 -43.86 -15.96
N TRP A 163 -0.55 -44.36 -14.74
CA TRP A 163 -0.81 -43.59 -13.53
C TRP A 163 0.11 -42.36 -13.42
N ALA A 164 1.41 -42.54 -13.62
CA ALA A 164 2.38 -41.44 -13.59
C ALA A 164 2.05 -40.37 -14.63
N GLY A 165 1.70 -40.78 -15.87
CA GLY A 165 1.26 -39.85 -16.90
C GLY A 165 -0.03 -39.11 -16.52
N TYR A 166 -1.05 -39.83 -16.02
CA TYR A 166 -2.33 -39.24 -15.62
C TYR A 166 -2.18 -38.25 -14.46
N ILE A 167 -1.43 -38.63 -13.41
CA ILE A 167 -1.15 -37.78 -12.25
C ILE A 167 -0.32 -36.57 -12.70
N GLY A 168 0.72 -36.77 -13.49
CA GLY A 168 1.59 -35.70 -13.96
C GLY A 168 0.87 -34.67 -14.83
N THR A 169 0.03 -35.11 -15.77
CA THR A 169 -0.83 -34.21 -16.55
C THR A 169 -1.76 -33.42 -15.62
N SER A 170 -2.44 -34.10 -14.69
CA SER A 170 -3.37 -33.45 -13.77
C SER A 170 -2.69 -32.41 -12.89
N ILE A 171 -1.48 -32.69 -12.37
CA ILE A 171 -0.70 -31.75 -11.55
C ILE A 171 -0.26 -30.55 -12.38
N ASN A 172 0.15 -30.76 -13.64
CA ASN A 172 0.58 -29.66 -14.50
C ASN A 172 -0.59 -28.79 -14.98
N ASP A 173 -1.81 -29.34 -15.07
CA ASP A 173 -3.04 -28.58 -15.38
C ASP A 173 -3.48 -27.65 -14.23
N GLY A 174 -3.03 -27.91 -13.00
CA GLY A 174 -3.17 -26.99 -11.86
C GLY A 174 -3.81 -27.60 -10.60
N PRO A 175 -4.40 -26.77 -9.71
CA PRO A 175 -4.93 -27.22 -8.41
C PRO A 175 -6.06 -28.26 -8.49
N GLY A 176 -6.67 -28.46 -9.66
CA GLY A 176 -7.68 -29.50 -9.89
C GLY A 176 -7.18 -30.92 -9.58
N CYS A 177 -5.86 -31.16 -9.66
CA CYS A 177 -5.22 -32.43 -9.25
C CYS A 177 -5.50 -32.83 -7.81
N LEU A 178 -5.86 -31.88 -6.94
CA LEU A 178 -6.16 -32.21 -5.58
C LEU A 178 -7.44 -33.06 -5.50
N SER A 179 -8.43 -32.87 -6.37
CA SER A 179 -9.69 -33.63 -6.38
C SER A 179 -9.70 -34.79 -7.38
N LEU A 180 -8.52 -35.38 -7.62
CA LEU A 180 -8.30 -36.42 -8.62
C LEU A 180 -9.16 -37.67 -8.37
N ARG A 181 -9.68 -38.24 -9.47
CA ARG A 181 -10.52 -39.44 -9.47
C ARG A 181 -9.82 -40.58 -10.21
N CYS A 182 -10.38 -41.78 -10.07
CA CYS A 182 -10.00 -42.93 -10.87
C CYS A 182 -10.02 -42.59 -12.38
N PRO A 183 -9.02 -43.01 -13.17
CA PRO A 183 -8.98 -42.79 -14.62
C PRO A 183 -10.17 -43.39 -15.39
N ASP A 184 -10.87 -44.37 -14.81
CA ASP A 184 -12.10 -44.92 -15.39
C ASP A 184 -13.23 -43.87 -15.39
N PRO A 185 -13.80 -43.49 -16.56
CA PRO A 185 -14.80 -42.43 -16.66
C PRO A 185 -16.10 -42.68 -15.88
N SER A 186 -16.43 -43.94 -15.60
CA SER A 186 -17.64 -44.32 -14.86
C SER A 186 -17.41 -44.37 -13.35
N CYS A 187 -16.17 -44.17 -12.90
CA CYS A 187 -15.76 -44.35 -11.52
C CYS A 187 -15.53 -43.02 -10.79
N CYS A 188 -16.15 -42.85 -9.63
CA CYS A 188 -15.96 -41.67 -8.79
C CYS A 188 -14.94 -41.88 -7.65
N ALA A 189 -14.19 -42.99 -7.65
CA ALA A 189 -13.25 -43.27 -6.56
C ALA A 189 -12.18 -42.19 -6.45
N ALA A 190 -11.97 -41.69 -5.23
CA ALA A 190 -10.96 -40.68 -4.95
C ALA A 190 -9.55 -41.26 -5.04
N VAL A 191 -8.60 -40.42 -5.49
CA VAL A 191 -7.18 -40.71 -5.41
C VAL A 191 -6.59 -39.89 -4.26
N GLY A 192 -6.08 -40.58 -3.24
CA GLY A 192 -5.47 -39.98 -2.06
C GLY A 192 -4.00 -39.60 -2.27
N GLN A 193 -3.46 -38.84 -1.30
CA GLN A 193 -2.08 -38.38 -1.32
C GLN A 193 -1.07 -39.53 -1.36
N SER A 194 -1.33 -40.65 -0.66
CA SER A 194 -0.45 -41.82 -0.65
C SER A 194 -0.18 -42.40 -2.04
N MET A 195 -1.16 -42.35 -2.94
CA MET A 195 -1.01 -42.86 -4.31
C MET A 195 -0.19 -41.90 -5.18
N ILE A 196 -0.33 -40.60 -4.96
CA ILE A 196 0.45 -39.56 -5.63
C ILE A 196 1.90 -39.64 -5.17
N ASP A 197 2.13 -39.79 -3.86
CA ASP A 197 3.46 -39.95 -3.28
C ASP A 197 4.15 -41.25 -3.72
N LEU A 198 3.39 -42.26 -4.14
CA LEU A 198 3.95 -43.50 -4.66
C LEU A 198 4.33 -43.42 -6.15
N LEU A 199 3.50 -42.79 -6.97
CA LEU A 199 3.54 -42.91 -8.43
C LEU A 199 4.07 -41.66 -9.15
N ALA A 200 4.03 -40.49 -8.53
CA ALA A 200 4.56 -39.26 -9.11
C ALA A 200 6.10 -39.17 -8.98
N PRO A 201 6.79 -38.48 -9.90
CA PRO A 201 8.17 -38.06 -9.74
C PRO A 201 8.33 -36.95 -8.68
N ALA A 202 9.54 -36.75 -8.17
CA ALA A 202 9.82 -35.84 -7.05
C ALA A 202 9.40 -34.37 -7.30
N ASP A 203 9.61 -33.86 -8.51
CA ASP A 203 9.25 -32.46 -8.86
C ASP A 203 7.73 -32.25 -8.84
N GLU A 204 6.97 -33.24 -9.31
CA GLU A 204 5.51 -33.21 -9.32
C GLU A 204 4.93 -33.36 -7.91
N LYS A 205 5.55 -34.17 -7.05
CA LYS A 205 5.18 -34.25 -5.62
C LYS A 205 5.33 -32.91 -4.93
N LYS A 206 6.42 -32.18 -5.21
CA LYS A 206 6.62 -30.83 -4.66
C LYS A 206 5.51 -29.87 -5.10
N LYS A 207 5.14 -29.88 -6.39
CA LYS A 207 4.01 -29.09 -6.91
C LYS A 207 2.69 -29.47 -6.24
N TYR A 208 2.37 -30.76 -6.15
CA TYR A 208 1.17 -31.24 -5.47
C TYR A 208 1.11 -30.80 -4.01
N SER A 209 2.22 -30.94 -3.28
CA SER A 209 2.35 -30.52 -1.89
C SER A 209 2.10 -29.02 -1.71
N LEU A 210 2.59 -28.20 -2.64
CA LEU A 210 2.33 -26.76 -2.66
C LEU A 210 0.86 -26.46 -2.91
N TYR A 211 0.21 -27.11 -3.89
CA TYR A 211 -1.24 -26.94 -4.12
C TYR A 211 -2.05 -27.35 -2.88
N LEU A 212 -1.68 -28.46 -2.25
CA LEU A 212 -2.36 -28.94 -1.04
C LEU A 212 -2.23 -27.94 0.11
N LEU A 213 -1.03 -27.40 0.33
CA LEU A 213 -0.80 -26.37 1.34
C LEU A 213 -1.59 -25.08 1.01
N ARG A 214 -1.59 -24.66 -0.25
CA ARG A 214 -2.32 -23.46 -0.72
C ARG A 214 -3.82 -23.55 -0.48
N SER A 215 -4.40 -24.73 -0.67
CA SER A 215 -5.83 -24.97 -0.44
C SER A 215 -6.27 -24.67 0.99
N TYR A 216 -5.38 -24.85 1.99
CA TYR A 216 -5.69 -24.58 3.40
C TYR A 216 -6.05 -23.11 3.67
N ILE A 217 -5.38 -22.20 2.97
CA ILE A 217 -5.55 -20.75 3.14
C ILE A 217 -6.60 -20.20 2.17
N GLU A 218 -6.59 -20.63 0.91
CA GLU A 218 -7.50 -20.11 -0.14
C GLU A 218 -8.98 -20.38 0.19
N ASP A 219 -9.26 -21.47 0.91
CA ASP A 219 -10.60 -21.86 1.35
C ASP A 219 -11.07 -21.18 2.66
N ASN A 220 -10.16 -20.51 3.38
CA ASN A 220 -10.43 -19.92 4.68
C ASN A 220 -10.62 -18.40 4.58
N ARG A 221 -11.70 -17.89 5.18
CA ARG A 221 -12.11 -16.48 5.08
C ARG A 221 -11.30 -15.53 5.94
N LYS A 222 -10.68 -16.04 7.00
CA LYS A 222 -9.90 -15.24 7.96
C LYS A 222 -8.41 -15.20 7.63
N THR A 223 -7.99 -15.93 6.59
CA THR A 223 -6.60 -16.05 6.18
C THR A 223 -6.46 -15.79 4.70
N LYS A 224 -5.47 -15.00 4.28
CA LYS A 224 -5.17 -14.77 2.85
C LYS A 224 -3.68 -14.87 2.60
N TRP A 225 -3.31 -15.34 1.42
CA TRP A 225 -1.93 -15.28 0.96
C TRP A 225 -1.47 -13.84 0.78
N CYS A 226 -0.19 -13.58 1.05
CA CYS A 226 0.44 -12.35 0.62
C CYS A 226 0.40 -12.28 -0.93
N PRO A 227 -0.06 -11.18 -1.53
CA PRO A 227 -0.13 -11.04 -2.99
C PRO A 227 1.24 -10.78 -3.65
N ALA A 228 2.31 -10.60 -2.87
CA ALA A 228 3.63 -10.35 -3.41
C ALA A 228 4.15 -11.55 -4.23
N PRO A 229 4.68 -11.33 -5.45
CA PRO A 229 5.25 -12.40 -6.26
C PRO A 229 6.37 -13.14 -5.51
N GLY A 230 6.29 -14.47 -5.46
CA GLY A 230 7.29 -15.32 -4.79
C GLY A 230 7.22 -15.32 -3.25
N CYS A 231 6.25 -14.64 -2.65
CA CYS A 231 6.02 -14.70 -1.20
C CYS A 231 5.14 -15.89 -0.82
N GLU A 232 5.56 -16.63 0.20
CA GLU A 232 4.86 -17.83 0.71
C GLU A 232 4.30 -17.61 2.12
N TYR A 233 4.18 -16.35 2.56
CA TYR A 233 3.53 -16.01 3.82
C TYR A 233 2.02 -15.84 3.65
N ALA A 234 1.26 -16.27 4.66
CA ALA A 234 -0.17 -15.98 4.77
C ALA A 234 -0.43 -15.02 5.94
N VAL A 235 -1.51 -14.26 5.87
CA VAL A 235 -1.93 -13.35 6.93
C VAL A 235 -3.26 -13.82 7.46
N GLN A 236 -3.35 -13.98 8.78
CA GLN A 236 -4.57 -14.28 9.51
C GLN A 236 -5.08 -13.00 10.18
N TYR A 237 -6.28 -12.57 9.84
CA TYR A 237 -6.85 -11.31 10.32
C TYR A 237 -7.91 -11.55 11.39
N ALA A 238 -7.82 -10.82 12.50
CA ALA A 238 -8.80 -10.79 13.57
C ALA A 238 -9.94 -9.84 13.21
N ALA A 239 -11.19 -10.32 13.29
CA ALA A 239 -12.37 -9.52 12.97
C ALA A 239 -12.58 -8.38 13.97
N GLY A 240 -13.02 -7.20 13.50
CA GLY A 240 -13.41 -6.05 14.34
C GLY A 240 -12.48 -4.83 14.30
N SER A 241 -11.54 -4.76 13.35
CA SER A 241 -10.57 -3.67 13.23
C SER A 241 -10.97 -2.62 12.19
N GLU A 242 -10.75 -1.33 12.50
CA GLU A 242 -10.97 -0.19 11.59
C GLU A 242 -9.85 -0.03 10.54
N GLY A 243 -8.65 -0.59 10.78
CA GLY A 243 -7.50 -0.48 9.88
C GLY A 243 -7.25 -1.74 9.06
N TYR A 244 -7.47 -1.68 7.74
CA TYR A 244 -7.36 -2.83 6.82
C TYR A 244 -5.98 -3.00 6.17
N ASP A 245 -5.03 -2.11 6.45
CA ASP A 245 -3.68 -2.18 5.88
C ASP A 245 -2.84 -3.22 6.64
N VAL A 246 -2.26 -4.14 5.88
CA VAL A 246 -1.48 -5.27 6.37
C VAL A 246 -0.06 -5.18 5.82
N SER A 247 0.92 -5.35 6.70
CA SER A 247 2.33 -5.43 6.38
C SER A 247 2.80 -6.87 6.52
N CYS A 248 3.27 -7.46 5.43
CA CYS A 248 3.82 -8.82 5.44
C CYS A 248 5.29 -8.82 5.91
N LEU A 249 5.80 -9.98 6.35
CA LEU A 249 7.22 -10.19 6.67
C LEU A 249 8.14 -10.01 5.46
N CYS A 250 7.61 -10.15 4.24
CA CYS A 250 8.33 -9.80 2.99
C CYS A 250 8.36 -8.28 2.71
N SER A 251 7.92 -7.45 3.66
CA SER A 251 7.79 -5.99 3.54
C SER A 251 6.76 -5.49 2.53
N PHE A 252 5.96 -6.38 1.93
CA PHE A 252 4.85 -5.98 1.07
C PHE A 252 3.65 -5.50 1.89
N ASN A 253 3.13 -4.32 1.55
CA ASN A 253 1.99 -3.70 2.21
C ASN A 253 0.76 -3.75 1.31
N PHE A 254 -0.33 -4.35 1.80
CA PHE A 254 -1.55 -4.54 1.02
C PHE A 254 -2.80 -4.32 1.88
N CYS A 255 -3.91 -4.01 1.22
CA CYS A 255 -5.21 -3.91 1.88
C CYS A 255 -5.81 -5.31 2.04
N TRP A 256 -6.17 -5.68 3.26
CA TRP A 256 -6.82 -6.94 3.59
C TRP A 256 -8.11 -7.18 2.79
N ASN A 257 -8.89 -6.12 2.53
CA ASN A 257 -10.21 -6.25 1.92
C ASN A 257 -10.15 -6.53 0.42
N CYS A 258 -9.38 -5.75 -0.33
CA CYS A 258 -9.30 -5.85 -1.80
C CYS A 258 -8.02 -6.51 -2.32
N THR A 259 -7.05 -6.82 -1.47
CA THR A 259 -5.74 -7.41 -1.82
C THR A 259 -4.86 -6.56 -2.74
N GLU A 260 -5.31 -5.35 -3.08
CA GLU A 260 -4.50 -4.34 -3.74
C GLU A 260 -3.47 -3.76 -2.77
N GLU A 261 -2.53 -3.01 -3.31
CA GLU A 261 -1.58 -2.22 -2.51
C GLU A 261 -2.27 -1.40 -1.42
N ALA A 262 -1.64 -1.30 -0.24
CA ALA A 262 -2.14 -0.54 0.89
C ALA A 262 -2.52 0.89 0.46
N HIS A 263 -3.76 1.28 0.73
CA HIS A 263 -4.37 2.45 0.12
C HIS A 263 -5.11 3.36 1.10
N ARG A 264 -4.90 3.19 2.42
CA ARG A 264 -5.34 4.17 3.42
C ARG A 264 -4.78 5.56 3.08
N PRO A 265 -5.58 6.63 3.10
CA PRO A 265 -6.94 6.74 3.66
C PRO A 265 -8.10 6.47 2.69
N VAL A 266 -7.83 6.08 1.45
CA VAL A 266 -8.85 5.95 0.39
C VAL A 266 -9.57 4.61 0.51
N ASP A 267 -10.88 4.57 0.26
CA ASP A 267 -11.68 3.35 0.33
C ASP A 267 -11.43 2.41 -0.88
N CYS A 268 -11.65 1.10 -0.69
CA CYS A 268 -11.44 0.09 -1.73
C CYS A 268 -12.30 0.35 -2.99
N GLY A 269 -13.48 0.96 -2.86
CA GLY A 269 -14.38 1.24 -3.97
C GLY A 269 -13.81 2.31 -4.90
N THR A 270 -13.28 3.39 -4.34
CA THR A 270 -12.58 4.43 -5.10
C THR A 270 -11.32 3.90 -5.78
N VAL A 271 -10.53 3.08 -5.07
CA VAL A 271 -9.34 2.42 -5.62
C VAL A 271 -9.68 1.50 -6.79
N SER A 272 -10.71 0.67 -6.64
CA SER A 272 -11.17 -0.23 -7.71
C SER A 272 -11.59 0.54 -8.97
N LYS A 273 -12.35 1.64 -8.81
CA LYS A 273 -12.73 2.52 -9.93
C LYS A 273 -11.52 3.10 -10.64
N TRP A 274 -10.53 3.58 -9.87
CA TRP A 274 -9.30 4.16 -10.42
C TRP A 274 -8.49 3.12 -11.20
N ILE A 275 -8.28 1.93 -10.64
CA ILE A 275 -7.54 0.84 -11.30
C ILE A 275 -8.26 0.40 -12.58
N MET A 276 -9.58 0.22 -12.54
CA MET A 276 -10.37 -0.12 -13.74
C MET A 276 -10.25 0.96 -14.81
N LYS A 277 -10.32 2.25 -14.44
CA LYS A 277 -10.15 3.36 -15.38
C LYS A 277 -8.76 3.35 -16.01
N ASN A 278 -7.71 3.17 -15.21
CA ASN A 278 -6.33 3.10 -15.69
C ASN A 278 -6.11 1.92 -16.64
N SER A 279 -6.76 0.78 -16.38
CA SER A 279 -6.72 -0.38 -17.27
C SER A 279 -7.46 -0.15 -18.59
N ALA A 280 -8.58 0.58 -18.56
CA ALA A 280 -9.34 0.89 -19.78
C ALA A 280 -8.65 1.96 -20.66
N GLU A 281 -7.92 2.87 -20.04
CA GLU A 281 -7.20 3.98 -20.70
C GLU A 281 -5.74 3.61 -21.06
N SER A 282 -5.38 2.33 -21.11
CA SER A 282 -3.99 1.85 -21.20
C SER A 282 -3.17 2.45 -22.35
N GLU A 283 -3.80 2.74 -23.49
CA GLU A 283 -3.14 3.37 -24.65
C GLU A 283 -2.82 4.86 -24.39
N ASN A 284 -3.71 5.58 -23.69
CA ASN A 284 -3.50 6.97 -23.30
C ASN A 284 -2.41 7.09 -22.23
N MET A 285 -2.25 6.08 -21.37
CA MET A 285 -1.30 6.08 -20.26
C MET A 285 0.17 6.14 -20.73
N ASN A 286 0.52 5.42 -21.80
CA ASN A 286 1.87 5.43 -22.37
C ASN A 286 2.21 6.76 -23.04
N TRP A 287 1.23 7.43 -23.65
CA TRP A 287 1.40 8.77 -24.22
C TRP A 287 1.63 9.82 -23.11
N ILE A 288 0.94 9.69 -21.98
CA ILE A 288 1.07 10.58 -20.82
C ILE A 288 2.43 10.39 -20.11
N LEU A 289 2.95 9.16 -20.06
CA LEU A 289 4.16 8.81 -19.29
C LEU A 289 5.48 8.97 -20.07
N ALA A 290 5.62 10.02 -20.89
CA ALA A 290 6.91 10.29 -21.54
C ALA A 290 8.01 10.51 -20.48
N ASN A 291 8.98 9.59 -20.40
CA ASN A 291 10.04 9.56 -19.37
C ASN A 291 11.03 10.75 -19.46
N SER A 292 10.92 11.57 -20.50
CA SER A 292 11.69 12.81 -20.62
C SER A 292 10.75 13.98 -20.86
N LYS A 293 10.94 15.05 -20.09
CA LYS A 293 10.25 16.33 -20.26
C LYS A 293 11.27 17.41 -20.69
N PRO A 294 10.93 18.33 -21.60
CA PRO A 294 11.83 19.41 -21.97
C PRO A 294 11.93 20.44 -20.83
N CYS A 295 13.14 20.94 -20.56
CA CYS A 295 13.35 22.03 -19.62
C CYS A 295 12.48 23.25 -19.99
N PRO A 296 11.70 23.82 -19.07
CA PRO A 296 10.82 24.96 -19.38
C PRO A 296 11.59 26.18 -19.91
N LYS A 297 12.84 26.41 -19.46
CA LYS A 297 13.69 27.53 -19.85
C LYS A 297 14.49 27.29 -21.14
N CYS A 298 15.22 26.18 -21.24
CA CYS A 298 16.15 25.93 -22.36
C CYS A 298 15.70 24.84 -23.35
N LYS A 299 14.56 24.20 -23.09
CA LYS A 299 13.94 23.13 -23.90
C LYS A 299 14.76 21.86 -24.09
N ARG A 300 15.94 21.74 -23.45
CA ARG A 300 16.71 20.48 -23.44
C ARG A 300 15.90 19.36 -22.78
N PRO A 301 15.88 18.13 -23.35
CA PRO A 301 15.22 17.01 -22.73
C PRO A 301 15.90 16.66 -21.40
N ILE A 302 15.10 16.50 -20.35
CA ILE A 302 15.55 16.11 -19.01
C ILE A 302 14.88 14.78 -18.67
N GLU A 303 15.68 13.82 -18.25
CA GLU A 303 15.22 12.55 -17.66
C GLU A 303 15.17 12.68 -16.14
N LYS A 304 14.14 12.09 -15.52
CA LYS A 304 13.99 12.08 -14.07
C LYS A 304 14.86 10.98 -13.46
N ASN A 305 16.00 11.36 -12.89
CA ASN A 305 16.96 10.45 -12.24
C ASN A 305 16.89 10.47 -10.70
N GLN A 306 16.09 11.37 -10.12
CA GLN A 306 15.96 11.62 -8.68
C GLN A 306 14.51 11.45 -8.20
N GLY A 307 14.34 11.20 -6.91
CA GLY A 307 13.05 10.96 -6.27
C GLY A 307 12.25 12.23 -6.00
N CYS A 308 12.90 13.35 -5.70
CA CYS A 308 12.25 14.64 -5.41
C CYS A 308 11.63 15.28 -6.66
N MET A 309 10.52 16.02 -6.50
CA MET A 309 9.91 16.80 -7.59
C MET A 309 10.69 18.07 -7.94
N HIS A 310 11.62 18.48 -7.08
CA HIS A 310 12.49 19.64 -7.28
C HIS A 310 13.66 19.30 -8.22
N MET A 311 13.53 19.68 -9.49
CA MET A 311 14.54 19.44 -10.50
C MET A 311 15.37 20.68 -10.79
N THR A 312 16.67 20.47 -10.97
CA THR A 312 17.63 21.50 -11.38
C THR A 312 18.19 21.12 -12.74
N CYS A 313 17.99 21.96 -13.77
CA CYS A 313 18.50 21.70 -15.11
C CYS A 313 20.04 21.67 -15.12
N THR A 314 20.63 20.76 -15.88
CA THR A 314 22.10 20.64 -15.99
C THR A 314 22.74 21.90 -16.57
N PRO A 315 24.00 22.21 -16.20
CA PRO A 315 24.74 23.35 -16.74
C PRO A 315 24.77 23.37 -18.28
N PRO A 316 24.73 24.56 -18.90
CA PRO A 316 24.84 25.89 -18.30
C PRO A 316 23.51 26.49 -17.81
N CYS A 317 22.37 25.79 -17.91
CA CYS A 317 21.05 26.39 -17.66
C CYS A 317 20.74 26.62 -16.17
N LYS A 318 21.03 25.63 -15.31
CA LYS A 318 20.84 25.66 -13.84
C LYS A 318 19.45 26.14 -13.36
N PHE A 319 18.43 26.07 -14.21
CA PHE A 319 17.08 26.48 -13.84
C PHE A 319 16.41 25.45 -12.94
N GLU A 320 15.78 25.92 -11.85
CA GLU A 320 15.08 25.11 -10.88
C GLU A 320 13.57 25.14 -11.12
N PHE A 321 12.96 23.97 -11.24
CA PHE A 321 11.55 23.85 -11.60
C PHE A 321 10.90 22.60 -11.00
N CYS A 322 9.56 22.60 -10.97
CA CYS A 322 8.77 21.45 -10.53
C CYS A 322 8.54 20.47 -11.69
N TRP A 323 8.83 19.18 -11.48
CA TRP A 323 8.65 18.15 -12.52
C TRP A 323 7.18 17.95 -12.97
N LEU A 324 6.22 18.23 -12.09
CA LEU A 324 4.80 18.04 -12.38
C LEU A 324 4.27 19.15 -13.29
N CYS A 325 4.36 20.42 -12.87
CA CYS A 325 3.78 21.54 -13.61
C CYS A 325 4.74 22.26 -14.56
N LEU A 326 6.04 21.95 -14.52
CA LEU A 326 7.11 22.65 -15.26
C LEU A 326 7.22 24.15 -14.93
N GLY A 327 6.60 24.61 -13.84
CA GLY A 327 6.71 25.97 -13.32
C GLY A 327 7.99 26.20 -12.52
N ALA A 328 8.38 27.47 -12.33
CA ALA A 328 9.55 27.83 -11.55
C ALA A 328 9.42 27.35 -10.10
N TRP A 329 10.50 26.81 -9.54
CA TRP A 329 10.47 26.32 -8.16
C TRP A 329 10.25 27.46 -7.14
N SER A 330 10.73 28.66 -7.45
CA SER A 330 10.51 29.88 -6.65
C SER A 330 9.03 30.20 -6.41
N ASP A 331 8.16 29.79 -7.34
CA ASP A 331 6.72 30.07 -7.28
C ASP A 331 5.98 29.01 -6.44
N HIS A 332 6.68 28.00 -5.92
CA HIS A 332 6.16 26.97 -5.03
C HIS A 332 6.38 27.34 -3.55
N GLY A 333 6.35 28.64 -3.20
CA GLY A 333 6.44 29.14 -1.82
C GLY A 333 5.12 29.69 -1.28
N GLU A 334 5.05 29.95 0.03
CA GLU A 334 3.85 30.46 0.73
C GLU A 334 3.28 31.76 0.11
N ARG A 335 4.14 32.61 -0.46
CA ARG A 335 3.79 33.96 -0.96
C ARG A 335 3.04 33.97 -2.30
N THR A 336 3.08 32.90 -3.08
CA THR A 336 2.49 32.83 -4.44
C THR A 336 1.30 31.87 -4.52
N GLY A 337 0.78 31.41 -3.38
CA GLY A 337 -0.20 30.33 -3.33
C GLY A 337 0.44 28.94 -3.44
N GLY A 338 1.78 28.86 -3.51
CA GLY A 338 2.61 27.68 -3.24
C GLY A 338 2.22 26.37 -3.94
N PHE A 339 2.74 25.26 -3.40
CA PHE A 339 2.43 23.89 -3.84
C PHE A 339 0.92 23.61 -4.00
N TYR A 340 0.07 24.32 -3.26
CA TYR A 340 -1.39 24.29 -3.37
C TYR A 340 -1.92 24.72 -4.75
N ALA A 341 -1.28 25.67 -5.45
CA ALA A 341 -1.68 26.01 -6.81
C ALA A 341 -1.28 24.91 -7.82
N CYS A 342 -0.24 24.13 -7.51
CA CYS A 342 0.28 23.08 -8.40
C CYS A 342 -0.60 21.83 -8.41
N ASN A 343 -1.20 21.44 -7.27
CA ASN A 343 -2.00 20.22 -7.17
C ASN A 343 -3.45 20.39 -7.62
N ARG A 344 -3.97 21.60 -7.54
CA ARG A 344 -5.30 22.00 -7.98
C ARG A 344 -5.53 21.77 -9.48
N TYR A 345 -6.68 21.20 -9.81
CA TYR A 345 -7.18 21.18 -11.18
C TYR A 345 -8.03 22.43 -11.44
N GLU A 346 -7.45 23.42 -12.13
CA GLU A 346 -8.17 24.59 -12.62
C GLU A 346 -8.82 24.28 -13.96
N ALA A 347 -10.14 24.00 -13.97
CA ALA A 347 -10.91 23.81 -15.20
C ALA A 347 -10.98 25.08 -16.09
N ALA A 348 -10.45 26.21 -15.63
CA ALA A 348 -10.79 27.55 -16.11
C ALA A 348 -9.57 28.35 -16.63
N LYS A 349 -8.94 27.89 -17.72
CA LYS A 349 -8.05 28.73 -18.55
C LYS A 349 -8.44 28.85 -20.04
N GLN A 350 -9.58 28.30 -20.48
CA GLN A 350 -10.08 28.50 -21.86
C GLN A 350 -11.40 29.27 -21.98
N GLU A 351 -12.19 29.43 -20.91
CA GLU A 351 -13.41 30.28 -20.99
C GLU A 351 -13.08 31.78 -21.14
N GLY A 352 -11.87 32.22 -20.74
CA GLY A 352 -11.44 33.62 -20.80
C GLY A 352 -10.78 34.08 -22.10
N ALA A 353 -10.55 33.19 -23.07
CA ALA A 353 -9.91 33.51 -24.36
C ALA A 353 -10.87 33.44 -25.57
N VAL A 354 -12.16 33.17 -25.35
CA VAL A 354 -13.24 33.36 -26.36
C VAL A 354 -14.02 34.62 -26.00
N GLY A 355 -13.28 35.70 -25.76
CA GLY A 355 -13.80 37.02 -25.44
C GLY A 355 -13.87 37.97 -26.63
N THR A 356 -14.07 37.49 -27.86
CA THR A 356 -14.48 38.32 -29.02
C THR A 356 -14.97 37.45 -30.20
N SER A 357 -16.15 36.85 -30.07
CA SER A 357 -17.04 36.77 -31.23
C SER A 357 -18.48 36.90 -30.77
N ILE A 358 -18.98 38.12 -30.93
CA ILE A 358 -20.39 38.47 -30.89
C ILE A 358 -21.09 37.65 -31.98
N LEU A 359 -21.92 36.69 -31.58
CA LEU A 359 -23.23 36.32 -32.14
C LEU A 359 -23.56 34.88 -31.72
N GLY A 360 -24.54 34.74 -30.82
CA GLY A 360 -25.06 33.44 -30.44
C GLY A 360 -25.66 32.72 -31.65
N GLN A 361 -25.14 31.55 -31.96
CA GLN A 361 -25.80 30.53 -32.78
C GLN A 361 -25.45 29.14 -32.24
N ASN A 362 -26.48 28.31 -32.11
CA ASN A 362 -26.52 26.90 -31.72
C ASN A 362 -25.18 26.16 -31.77
N TYR A 363 -24.61 25.83 -30.60
CA TYR A 363 -23.57 24.81 -30.53
C TYR A 363 -24.10 23.50 -31.11
N ASP A 364 -23.36 22.93 -32.06
CA ASP A 364 -23.64 21.56 -32.51
C ASP A 364 -23.45 20.62 -31.31
N GLU A 365 -24.42 19.72 -31.12
CA GLU A 365 -24.40 18.69 -30.08
C GLU A 365 -23.12 17.86 -30.15
N ALA A 366 -22.57 17.67 -31.35
CA ALA A 366 -21.31 17.01 -31.58
C ALA A 366 -20.09 17.78 -31.03
N GLU A 367 -20.06 19.11 -31.16
CA GLU A 367 -18.96 19.95 -30.68
C GLU A 367 -18.92 20.00 -29.16
N ARG A 368 -20.08 20.12 -28.52
CA ARG A 368 -20.19 20.05 -27.06
C ARG A 368 -19.73 18.71 -26.50
N ARG A 369 -20.05 17.60 -27.19
CA ARG A 369 -19.55 16.27 -26.81
C ARG A 369 -18.04 16.15 -26.94
N ARG A 370 -17.44 16.74 -27.98
CA ARG A 370 -15.97 16.78 -28.14
C ARG A 370 -15.32 17.57 -27.03
N GLU A 371 -15.84 18.75 -26.68
CA GLU A 371 -15.29 19.57 -25.60
C GLU A 371 -15.42 18.87 -24.23
N MET A 372 -16.57 18.24 -23.95
CA MET A 372 -16.73 17.43 -22.73
C MET A 372 -15.75 16.26 -22.67
N ALA A 373 -15.52 15.57 -23.80
CA ALA A 373 -14.57 14.48 -23.88
C ALA A 373 -13.13 14.96 -23.65
N LYS A 374 -12.76 16.10 -24.25
CA LYS A 374 -11.46 16.76 -24.05
C LYS A 374 -11.25 17.17 -22.59
N ASN A 375 -12.20 17.88 -21.98
CA ASN A 375 -12.13 18.27 -20.57
C ASN A 375 -12.04 17.07 -19.63
N SER A 376 -12.75 15.98 -19.94
CA SER A 376 -12.69 14.74 -19.17
C SER A 376 -11.32 14.06 -19.26
N LEU A 377 -10.71 14.08 -20.45
CA LEU A 377 -9.37 13.55 -20.69
C LEU A 377 -8.29 14.41 -20.01
N GLU A 378 -8.35 15.73 -20.14
CA GLU A 378 -7.43 16.66 -19.48
C GLU A 378 -7.46 16.52 -17.96
N ARG A 379 -8.67 16.43 -17.38
CA ARG A 379 -8.84 16.12 -15.96
C ARG A 379 -8.18 14.79 -15.61
N TYR A 380 -8.46 13.73 -16.37
CA TYR A 380 -7.84 12.43 -16.10
C TYR A 380 -6.32 12.49 -16.14
N THR A 381 -5.74 13.11 -17.18
CA THR A 381 -4.30 13.30 -17.34
C THR A 381 -3.68 14.02 -16.14
N HIS A 382 -4.31 15.10 -15.65
CA HIS A 382 -3.83 15.85 -14.49
C HIS A 382 -3.64 14.98 -13.24
N TYR A 383 -4.66 14.18 -12.91
CA TYR A 383 -4.62 13.31 -11.72
C TYR A 383 -3.75 12.08 -11.96
N TYR A 384 -3.75 11.52 -13.17
CA TYR A 384 -2.96 10.35 -13.51
C TYR A 384 -1.45 10.63 -13.47
N GLU A 385 -0.99 11.76 -14.05
CA GLU A 385 0.43 12.13 -14.00
C GLU A 385 0.96 12.24 -12.56
N ARG A 386 0.15 12.80 -11.65
CA ARG A 386 0.54 12.98 -10.25
C ARG A 386 0.49 11.67 -9.45
N TRP A 387 -0.51 10.83 -9.73
CA TRP A 387 -0.58 9.46 -9.19
C TRP A 387 0.66 8.64 -9.61
N ALA A 388 0.99 8.65 -10.91
CA ALA A 388 2.09 7.88 -11.46
C ALA A 388 3.46 8.44 -11.04
N SER A 389 3.61 9.77 -10.98
CA SER A 389 4.84 10.41 -10.51
C SER A 389 5.12 10.09 -9.03
N ASN A 390 4.10 10.08 -8.17
CA ASN A 390 4.27 9.67 -6.77
C ASN A 390 4.63 8.18 -6.66
N GLN A 391 4.05 7.31 -7.50
CA GLN A 391 4.45 5.89 -7.56
C GLN A 391 5.93 5.72 -7.96
N SER A 392 6.35 6.39 -9.03
CA SER A 392 7.74 6.36 -9.51
C SER A 392 8.71 6.92 -8.45
N SER A 393 8.38 8.06 -7.83
CA SER A 393 9.19 8.63 -6.75
C SER A 393 9.24 7.74 -5.52
N ARG A 394 8.18 6.99 -5.21
CA ARG A 394 8.21 6.00 -4.13
C ARG A 394 9.16 4.84 -4.44
N GLN A 395 9.13 4.33 -5.67
CA GLN A 395 10.04 3.25 -6.10
C GLN A 395 11.50 3.69 -6.00
N LYS A 396 11.80 4.93 -6.40
CA LYS A 396 13.12 5.52 -6.23
C LYS A 396 13.51 5.67 -4.76
N ALA A 397 12.63 6.22 -3.91
CA ALA A 397 12.88 6.33 -2.47
C ALA A 397 13.05 4.97 -1.77
N LEU A 398 12.37 3.91 -2.21
CA LEU A 398 12.59 2.54 -1.73
C LEU A 398 13.98 2.02 -2.10
N ALA A 399 14.44 2.28 -3.32
CA ALA A 399 15.78 1.90 -3.76
C ALA A 399 16.85 2.68 -2.97
N ASP A 400 16.64 3.98 -2.75
CA ASP A 400 17.55 4.83 -1.98
C ASP A 400 17.56 4.45 -0.49
N LEU A 401 16.41 4.10 0.09
CA LEU A 401 16.31 3.52 1.44
C LEU A 401 17.13 2.23 1.57
N HIS A 402 17.00 1.32 0.60
CA HIS A 402 17.77 0.08 0.59
C HIS A 402 19.28 0.36 0.47
N GLN A 403 19.68 1.27 -0.42
CA GLN A 403 21.08 1.69 -0.55
C GLN A 403 21.60 2.34 0.74
N MET A 404 20.74 3.10 1.42
CA MET A 404 21.04 3.74 2.69
C MET A 404 21.32 2.69 3.77
N GLN A 405 20.43 1.70 3.92
CA GLN A 405 20.57 0.62 4.90
C GLN A 405 21.77 -0.30 4.66
N THR A 406 22.18 -0.49 3.40
CA THR A 406 23.19 -1.50 3.03
C THR A 406 24.59 -0.96 2.81
N VAL A 407 24.73 0.30 2.37
CA VAL A 407 26.04 0.86 1.97
C VAL A 407 26.34 2.16 2.70
N HIS A 408 25.40 3.10 2.72
CA HIS A 408 25.70 4.45 3.18
C HIS A 408 25.70 4.58 4.71
N LEU A 409 24.96 3.72 5.43
CA LEU A 409 24.88 3.79 6.89
C LEU A 409 26.23 3.46 7.55
N GLU A 410 26.88 2.39 7.06
CA GLU A 410 28.21 1.97 7.48
C GLU A 410 29.24 3.07 7.19
N LYS A 411 29.23 3.62 5.96
CA LYS A 411 30.11 4.74 5.59
C LYS A 411 29.93 5.97 6.46
N LEU A 412 28.69 6.36 6.76
CA LEU A 412 28.42 7.50 7.64
C LEU A 412 28.86 7.23 9.08
N SER A 413 28.69 5.99 9.56
CA SER A 413 29.17 5.57 10.88
C SER A 413 30.68 5.76 11.00
N ASP A 414 31.43 5.36 9.96
CA ASP A 414 32.88 5.54 9.91
C ASP A 414 33.29 7.01 9.80
N THR A 415 32.72 7.76 8.86
CA THR A 415 33.08 9.17 8.61
C THR A 415 32.74 10.07 9.79
N GLN A 416 31.58 9.88 10.42
CA GLN A 416 31.12 10.70 11.53
C GLN A 416 31.53 10.15 12.91
N CYS A 417 32.18 8.98 12.95
CA CYS A 417 32.56 8.29 14.20
C CYS A 417 31.37 8.11 15.17
N GLN A 418 30.17 7.84 14.64
CA GLN A 418 28.96 7.60 15.44
C GLN A 418 28.44 6.19 15.20
N PRO A 419 27.94 5.49 16.24
CA PRO A 419 27.39 4.16 16.06
C PRO A 419 26.12 4.19 15.20
N GLU A 420 25.88 3.14 14.42
CA GLU A 420 24.70 3.00 13.56
C GLU A 420 23.36 3.26 14.27
N SER A 421 23.28 2.94 15.57
CA SER A 421 22.11 3.22 16.40
C SER A 421 21.75 4.71 16.45
N GLN A 422 22.74 5.60 16.40
CA GLN A 422 22.54 7.04 16.36
C GLN A 422 22.15 7.55 14.97
N LEU A 423 22.30 6.76 13.90
CA LEU A 423 21.98 7.15 12.52
C LEU A 423 20.58 6.70 12.06
N LYS A 424 19.81 6.04 12.93
CA LYS A 424 18.45 5.55 12.64
C LYS A 424 17.48 6.63 12.15
N PHE A 425 17.68 7.89 12.55
CA PHE A 425 16.86 9.03 12.10
C PHE A 425 16.84 9.18 10.56
N ILE A 426 17.91 8.79 9.87
CA ILE A 426 17.98 8.82 8.39
C ILE A 426 17.06 7.74 7.80
N ILE A 427 17.07 6.55 8.40
CA ILE A 427 16.20 5.44 7.98
C ILE A 427 14.73 5.78 8.23
N GLU A 428 14.42 6.38 9.38
CA GLU A 428 13.07 6.87 9.70
C GLU A 428 12.60 7.93 8.71
N ALA A 429 13.46 8.88 8.33
CA ALA A 429 13.14 9.89 7.32
C ALA A 429 12.80 9.26 5.97
N TRP A 430 13.60 8.30 5.49
CA TRP A 430 13.33 7.59 4.24
C TRP A 430 12.05 6.74 4.28
N GLN A 431 11.82 6.03 5.39
CA GLN A 431 10.56 5.29 5.60
C GLN A 431 9.35 6.23 5.58
N GLN A 432 9.46 7.40 6.23
CA GLN A 432 8.43 8.42 6.21
C GLN A 432 8.20 8.96 4.79
N ILE A 433 9.26 9.23 4.01
CA ILE A 433 9.14 9.65 2.60
C ILE A 433 8.39 8.59 1.78
N VAL A 434 8.76 7.32 1.90
CA VAL A 434 8.13 6.21 1.18
C VAL A 434 6.63 6.15 1.50
N GLU A 435 6.27 6.26 2.78
CA GLU A 435 4.87 6.21 3.22
C GLU A 435 4.07 7.44 2.76
N CYS A 436 4.66 8.63 2.88
CA CYS A 436 4.06 9.88 2.37
C CYS A 436 3.77 9.81 0.86
N ARG A 437 4.70 9.26 0.06
CA ARG A 437 4.47 9.07 -1.39
C ARG A 437 3.33 8.09 -1.67
N ARG A 438 3.18 7.02 -0.87
CA ARG A 438 2.04 6.09 -0.97
C ARG A 438 0.73 6.81 -0.70
N VAL A 439 0.65 7.59 0.38
CA VAL A 439 -0.56 8.35 0.73
C VAL A 439 -0.90 9.36 -0.36
N LEU A 440 0.06 10.16 -0.83
CA LEU A 440 -0.19 11.14 -1.89
C LEU A 440 -0.68 10.50 -3.18
N LYS A 441 -0.06 9.41 -3.62
CA LYS A 441 -0.51 8.63 -4.77
C LYS A 441 -2.02 8.37 -4.67
N TRP A 442 -2.49 7.83 -3.56
CA TRP A 442 -3.91 7.53 -3.39
C TRP A 442 -4.79 8.77 -3.20
N THR A 443 -4.28 9.84 -2.57
CA THR A 443 -5.04 11.10 -2.46
C THR A 443 -5.39 11.70 -3.82
N TYR A 444 -4.55 11.52 -4.85
CA TYR A 444 -4.89 11.94 -6.22
C TYR A 444 -6.02 11.11 -6.84
N ALA A 445 -6.06 9.80 -6.58
CA ALA A 445 -7.21 8.98 -6.99
C ALA A 445 -8.50 9.43 -6.28
N TYR A 446 -8.40 9.76 -4.98
CA TYR A 446 -9.52 10.32 -4.22
C TYR A 446 -9.98 11.67 -4.79
N GLY A 447 -9.06 12.62 -5.00
CA GLY A 447 -9.36 13.95 -5.55
C GLY A 447 -10.02 13.90 -6.93
N TYR A 448 -9.66 12.91 -7.77
CA TYR A 448 -10.31 12.71 -9.07
C TYR A 448 -11.80 12.38 -8.92
N TYR A 449 -12.18 11.56 -7.94
CA TYR A 449 -13.57 11.15 -7.70
C TYR A 449 -14.32 12.04 -6.71
N LEU A 450 -13.66 13.04 -6.12
CA LEU A 450 -14.30 14.01 -5.24
C LEU A 450 -15.33 14.83 -6.05
N PRO A 451 -16.61 14.91 -5.60
CA PRO A 451 -17.65 15.58 -6.38
C PRO A 451 -17.40 17.08 -6.53
N GLU A 452 -17.54 17.61 -7.74
CA GLU A 452 -17.28 19.03 -8.03
C GLU A 452 -18.23 20.01 -7.35
N HIS A 453 -19.44 19.56 -7.00
CA HIS A 453 -20.43 20.40 -6.33
C HIS A 453 -20.11 20.66 -4.85
N GLU A 454 -19.21 19.87 -4.25
CA GLU A 454 -18.77 20.04 -2.86
C GLU A 454 -17.53 20.97 -2.77
N LEU A 455 -17.68 22.21 -3.25
CA LEU A 455 -16.58 23.17 -3.41
C LEU A 455 -15.76 23.38 -2.12
N ALA A 456 -16.42 23.49 -0.96
CA ALA A 456 -15.75 23.74 0.31
C ALA A 456 -14.90 22.54 0.77
N ARG A 457 -15.40 21.31 0.61
CA ARG A 457 -14.65 20.08 0.88
C ARG A 457 -13.48 19.90 -0.08
N LYS A 458 -13.69 20.21 -1.37
CA LYS A 458 -12.62 20.21 -2.36
C LYS A 458 -11.52 21.20 -2.01
N GLN A 459 -11.86 22.45 -1.67
CA GLN A 459 -10.87 23.46 -1.29
C GLN A 459 -10.08 23.08 -0.04
N PHE A 460 -10.76 22.51 0.96
CA PHE A 460 -10.12 22.03 2.19
C PHE A 460 -9.21 20.82 1.93
N PHE A 461 -9.66 19.86 1.14
CA PHE A 461 -8.85 18.71 0.72
C PHE A 461 -7.59 19.15 -0.02
N GLU A 462 -7.73 20.01 -1.03
CA GLU A 462 -6.59 20.52 -1.81
C GLU A 462 -5.59 21.24 -0.89
N TYR A 463 -6.08 21.96 0.14
CA TYR A 463 -5.24 22.70 1.08
C TYR A 463 -4.40 21.74 1.92
N LEU A 464 -5.04 20.74 2.53
CA LEU A 464 -4.35 19.71 3.30
C LEU A 464 -3.37 18.91 2.43
N GLN A 465 -3.75 18.59 1.19
CA GLN A 465 -2.87 17.93 0.23
C GLN A 465 -1.65 18.80 -0.09
N GLY A 466 -1.84 20.11 -0.31
CA GLY A 466 -0.75 21.05 -0.62
C GLY A 466 0.25 21.21 0.52
N GLU A 467 -0.22 21.30 1.76
CA GLU A 467 0.64 21.34 2.95
C GLU A 467 1.47 20.06 3.09
N ALA A 468 0.83 18.89 2.92
CA ALA A 468 1.49 17.60 2.97
C ALA A 468 2.54 17.44 1.86
N GLU A 469 2.24 17.88 0.64
CA GLU A 469 3.19 17.87 -0.48
C GLU A 469 4.39 18.76 -0.24
N SER A 470 4.17 19.99 0.22
CA SER A 470 5.25 20.92 0.52
C SER A 470 6.18 20.36 1.60
N GLY A 471 5.60 19.83 2.69
CA GLY A 471 6.34 19.16 3.75
C GLY A 471 7.14 17.96 3.23
N LEU A 472 6.56 17.14 2.36
CA LEU A 472 7.23 15.98 1.78
C LEU A 472 8.39 16.38 0.86
N GLU A 473 8.23 17.37 -0.02
CA GLU A 473 9.31 17.76 -0.92
C GLU A 473 10.50 18.35 -0.16
N ARG A 474 10.24 19.13 0.91
CA ARG A 474 11.31 19.63 1.79
C ARG A 474 12.07 18.51 2.47
N LEU A 475 11.35 17.53 3.03
CA LEU A 475 11.95 16.35 3.66
C LEU A 475 12.76 15.53 2.64
N HIS A 476 12.17 15.25 1.48
CA HIS A 476 12.81 14.45 0.43
C HIS A 476 14.06 15.15 -0.11
N GLN A 477 14.01 16.46 -0.32
CA GLN A 477 15.18 17.23 -0.75
C GLN A 477 16.31 17.20 0.28
N CYS A 478 15.99 17.31 1.58
CA CYS A 478 17.00 17.24 2.64
C CYS A 478 17.63 15.83 2.69
N ALA A 479 16.83 14.78 2.64
CA ALA A 479 17.30 13.40 2.64
C ALA A 479 18.09 13.02 1.37
N GLU A 480 17.72 13.55 0.21
CA GLU A 480 18.36 13.22 -1.08
C GLU A 480 19.59 14.11 -1.35
N LYS A 481 19.47 15.45 -1.30
CA LYS A 481 20.54 16.37 -1.75
C LYS A 481 21.47 16.82 -0.64
N GLU A 482 20.95 17.12 0.56
CA GLU A 482 21.79 17.63 1.65
C GLU A 482 22.59 16.51 2.31
N LEU A 483 22.02 15.31 2.40
CA LEU A 483 22.73 14.13 2.91
C LEU A 483 23.99 13.80 2.07
N HIS A 484 23.94 13.99 0.76
CA HIS A 484 25.08 13.71 -0.12
C HIS A 484 26.34 14.51 0.23
N GLN A 485 26.21 15.67 0.87
CA GLN A 485 27.35 16.49 1.30
C GLN A 485 28.17 15.79 2.39
N PHE A 486 27.54 14.95 3.21
CA PHE A 486 28.19 14.20 4.29
C PHE A 486 28.69 12.81 3.84
N LEU A 487 28.25 12.36 2.66
CA LEU A 487 28.69 11.10 2.04
C LEU A 487 29.90 11.29 1.11
N SER A 488 30.18 12.52 0.71
CA SER A 488 31.32 12.87 -0.15
C SER A 488 32.53 13.18 0.73
N ASP A 489 33.74 12.70 0.39
CA ASP A 489 34.99 12.74 1.20
C ASP A 489 35.49 14.14 1.64
N GLU A 490 34.73 15.21 1.43
CA GLU A 490 35.06 16.55 1.94
C GLU A 490 34.54 16.69 3.37
N GLY A 491 35.49 16.66 4.33
CA GLY A 491 35.22 16.66 5.77
C GLY A 491 34.32 17.79 6.25
N ALA A 492 33.01 17.56 6.24
CA ALA A 492 32.04 18.40 6.92
C ALA A 492 32.22 18.24 8.43
N ALA A 493 32.40 19.36 9.14
CA ALA A 493 32.59 19.36 10.59
C ALA A 493 31.43 18.66 11.32
N SER A 494 31.74 17.89 12.38
CA SER A 494 30.75 17.14 13.19
C SER A 494 29.61 18.02 13.73
N SER A 495 29.84 19.31 13.99
CA SER A 495 28.79 20.27 14.37
C SER A 495 27.75 20.49 13.26
N SER A 496 28.19 20.59 12.01
CA SER A 496 27.30 20.71 10.83
C SER A 496 26.43 19.46 10.65
N PHE A 497 26.95 18.28 11.01
CA PHE A 497 26.18 17.04 10.97
C PHE A 497 25.10 16.98 12.05
N ASN A 498 25.34 17.52 13.25
CA ASN A 498 24.31 17.63 14.29
C ASN A 498 23.19 18.61 13.91
N ASP A 499 23.52 19.70 13.22
CA ASP A 499 22.52 20.62 12.66
C ASP A 499 21.68 19.92 11.59
N PHE A 500 22.32 19.17 10.70
CA PHE A 500 21.64 18.34 9.71
C PHE A 500 20.73 17.29 10.36
N ARG A 501 21.20 16.60 11.41
CA ARG A 501 20.41 15.64 12.18
C ARG A 501 19.15 16.27 12.73
N THR A 502 19.29 17.41 13.40
CA THR A 502 18.16 18.15 14.00
C THR A 502 17.17 18.59 12.93
N LYS A 503 17.68 19.09 11.80
CA LYS A 503 16.87 19.50 10.66
C LYS A 503 16.11 18.32 10.03
N LEU A 504 16.77 17.19 9.78
CA LEU A 504 16.14 16.03 9.15
C LEU A 504 15.09 15.39 10.07
N ALA A 505 15.41 15.23 11.35
CA ALA A 505 14.45 14.71 12.34
C ALA A 505 13.25 15.64 12.51
N GLY A 506 13.48 16.96 12.59
CA GLY A 506 12.42 17.97 12.66
C GLY A 506 11.51 17.95 11.43
N LEU A 507 12.09 17.93 10.22
CA LEU A 507 11.32 17.80 8.98
C LEU A 507 10.53 16.49 8.95
N THR A 508 11.11 15.37 9.38
CA THR A 508 10.43 14.07 9.44
C THR A 508 9.19 14.13 10.33
N SER A 509 9.31 14.69 11.54
CA SER A 509 8.19 14.84 12.46
C SER A 509 7.11 15.80 11.92
N VAL A 510 7.50 16.93 11.34
CA VAL A 510 6.56 17.91 10.80
C VAL A 510 5.80 17.33 9.60
N THR A 511 6.51 16.67 8.67
CA THR A 511 5.89 16.00 7.53
C THR A 511 4.92 14.91 8.00
N LYS A 512 5.30 14.09 9.00
CA LYS A 512 4.41 13.09 9.58
C LYS A 512 3.09 13.72 10.07
N ASN A 513 3.17 14.84 10.81
CA ASN A 513 1.97 15.55 11.31
C ASN A 513 1.06 16.04 10.17
N TYR A 514 1.61 16.60 9.08
CA TYR A 514 0.81 17.02 7.93
C TYR A 514 0.05 15.84 7.31
N PHE A 515 0.71 14.68 7.19
CA PHE A 515 0.08 13.47 6.64
C PHE A 515 -0.94 12.85 7.58
N GLU A 516 -0.70 12.83 8.89
CA GLU A 516 -1.69 12.37 9.88
C GLU A 516 -2.95 13.24 9.85
N ASN A 517 -2.80 14.55 9.73
CA ASN A 517 -3.92 15.47 9.58
C ASN A 517 -4.70 15.21 8.27
N LEU A 518 -4.00 15.03 7.15
CA LEU A 518 -4.62 14.70 5.86
C LEU A 518 -5.37 13.36 5.90
N VAL A 519 -4.75 12.32 6.47
CA VAL A 519 -5.35 10.98 6.62
C VAL A 519 -6.61 11.07 7.48
N ARG A 520 -6.54 11.70 8.65
CA ARG A 520 -7.68 11.85 9.55
C ARG A 520 -8.84 12.62 8.91
N ALA A 521 -8.54 13.71 8.20
CA ALA A 521 -9.55 14.50 7.51
C ALA A 521 -10.27 13.69 6.42
N LEU A 522 -9.53 12.86 5.67
CA LEU A 522 -10.08 11.99 4.63
C LEU A 522 -10.92 10.85 5.21
N GLU A 523 -10.47 10.23 6.30
CA GLU A 523 -11.23 9.17 6.99
C GLU A 523 -12.53 9.69 7.61
N ASN A 524 -12.52 10.93 8.10
CA ASN A 524 -13.71 11.61 8.60
C ASN A 524 -14.59 12.22 7.49
N GLY A 525 -14.31 11.94 6.22
CA GLY A 525 -15.08 12.41 5.07
C GLY A 525 -15.09 13.93 4.88
N LEU A 526 -14.03 14.62 5.33
CA LEU A 526 -13.88 16.09 5.28
C LEU A 526 -15.00 16.84 6.02
N SER A 527 -15.58 16.23 7.06
CA SER A 527 -16.66 16.79 7.88
C SER A 527 -16.26 18.03 8.70
N ASP A 528 -14.96 18.31 8.85
CA ASP A 528 -14.45 19.53 9.50
C ASP A 528 -14.94 20.81 8.79
N VAL A 529 -15.23 20.73 7.49
CA VAL A 529 -15.79 21.84 6.70
C VAL A 529 -17.23 22.18 7.13
N ASP A 530 -18.01 21.19 7.56
CA ASP A 530 -19.39 21.38 8.02
C ASP A 530 -19.44 22.07 9.40
N SER A 531 -18.38 21.91 10.20
CA SER A 531 -18.22 22.49 11.54
C SER A 531 -17.89 23.99 11.50
N HIS A 532 -17.22 24.46 10.44
CA HIS A 532 -16.84 25.86 10.27
C HIS A 532 -17.98 26.78 9.81
N GLY A 533 -19.15 26.23 9.46
CA GLY A 533 -20.37 27.00 9.18
C GLY A 533 -21.07 27.58 10.42
N ALA A 534 -20.69 27.15 11.64
CA ALA A 534 -21.39 27.47 12.89
C ALA A 534 -20.55 28.19 13.96
N SER A 535 -19.31 28.59 13.67
CA SER A 535 -18.52 29.38 14.65
C SER A 535 -17.58 30.37 13.98
N SER A 536 -18.18 31.46 13.50
CA SER A 536 -17.50 32.73 13.28
C SER A 536 -17.92 33.74 14.34
N ARG A 537 -17.41 33.59 15.57
CA ARG A 537 -17.30 34.71 16.52
C ARG A 537 -16.01 34.56 17.34
N ALA A 538 -15.12 35.52 17.10
CA ALA A 538 -13.90 35.76 17.86
C ALA A 538 -14.19 35.78 19.37
N ALA A 539 -13.33 35.14 20.16
CA ALA A 539 -13.31 35.30 21.61
C ALA A 539 -11.92 35.77 22.04
N SER A 540 -11.77 37.08 22.14
CA SER A 540 -10.78 37.72 23.00
C SER A 540 -11.33 37.79 24.44
N SER A 541 -10.55 37.22 25.36
CA SER A 541 -10.42 37.50 26.81
C SER A 541 -11.55 38.22 27.57
N LYS A 542 -12.05 37.59 28.65
CA LYS A 542 -11.83 38.05 30.05
C LYS A 542 -12.45 37.15 31.12
N ASN A 543 -11.72 37.04 32.22
CA ASN A 543 -12.06 36.44 33.51
C ASN A 543 -13.39 36.93 34.11
N GLY A 544 -14.04 36.04 34.88
CA GLY A 544 -15.08 36.41 35.84
C GLY A 544 -15.65 35.17 36.56
N GLY A 545 -15.25 34.95 37.80
CA GLY A 545 -15.76 33.87 38.65
C GLY A 545 -17.22 34.06 39.07
N GLY A 546 -17.85 32.96 39.47
CA GLY A 546 -19.22 33.00 40.00
C GLY A 546 -19.79 31.61 40.22
N SER A 547 -19.60 31.09 41.44
CA SER A 547 -20.34 29.95 41.99
C SER A 547 -21.85 30.18 41.95
N THR A 548 -22.65 29.18 41.59
CA THR A 548 -23.91 28.88 42.30
C THR A 548 -24.41 27.47 42.00
N SER A 549 -24.75 26.81 43.10
CA SER A 549 -25.39 25.51 43.24
C SER A 549 -26.89 25.53 42.90
N SER A 550 -27.42 24.45 42.33
CA SER A 550 -28.76 23.97 42.71
C SER A 550 -29.02 22.51 42.29
N LYS A 551 -29.15 21.68 43.34
CA LYS A 551 -30.04 20.50 43.52
C LYS A 551 -31.11 20.36 42.42
N GLY A 552 -31.41 19.20 41.83
CA GLY A 552 -31.40 17.84 42.35
C GLY A 552 -32.81 17.24 42.14
N ARG A 553 -32.92 15.98 41.71
CA ARG A 553 -34.01 15.07 42.09
C ARG A 553 -33.81 13.67 41.50
N SER A 554 -33.50 12.74 42.38
CA SER A 554 -33.60 11.31 42.18
C SER A 554 -35.07 10.87 42.18
N ALA A 555 -35.41 9.91 41.33
CA ALA A 555 -36.55 9.02 41.55
C ALA A 555 -36.09 7.57 41.30
N LYS A 556 -36.02 6.80 42.40
CA LYS A 556 -35.80 5.36 42.42
C LYS A 556 -37.13 4.65 42.17
N GLY A 557 -37.15 3.69 41.24
CA GLY A 557 -38.17 2.65 41.11
C GLY A 557 -37.49 1.29 40.97
N LYS A 558 -37.69 0.43 41.96
CA LYS A 558 -37.31 -1.01 42.05
C LYS A 558 -38.63 -1.76 41.73
N VAL A 559 -38.76 -2.83 40.95
CA VAL A 559 -38.36 -4.26 41.03
C VAL A 559 -39.04 -4.90 39.78
N THR A 560 -38.47 -5.81 38.98
CA THR A 560 -38.61 -7.29 39.10
C THR A 560 -37.86 -7.97 37.95
N ALA A 561 -37.17 -9.06 38.29
CA ALA A 561 -36.40 -9.90 37.37
C ALA A 561 -37.29 -10.74 36.42
N ARG A 562 -36.82 -10.92 35.19
CA ARG A 562 -37.09 -12.10 34.36
C ARG A 562 -35.92 -12.32 33.40
N ALA A 563 -35.38 -13.53 33.42
CA ALA A 563 -34.26 -13.98 32.60
C ALA A 563 -34.65 -14.04 31.11
N GLY A 564 -33.73 -13.61 30.25
CA GLY A 564 -33.84 -13.72 28.80
C GLY A 564 -32.50 -13.35 28.15
N SER A 565 -31.81 -14.34 27.59
CA SER A 565 -30.56 -14.19 26.84
C SER A 565 -30.76 -13.23 25.67
N THR A 566 -30.00 -12.14 25.62
CA THR A 566 -29.93 -11.26 24.45
C THR A 566 -28.48 -11.07 24.03
N SER A 567 -28.22 -11.54 22.80
CA SER A 567 -27.07 -11.23 21.98
C SER A 567 -26.80 -9.72 21.99
N ARG A 568 -25.57 -9.33 22.32
CA ARG A 568 -25.10 -7.95 22.21
C ARG A 568 -25.02 -7.61 20.72
N THR A 569 -25.98 -6.84 20.23
CA THR A 569 -25.89 -6.18 18.94
C THR A 569 -24.85 -5.07 19.03
N ASP A 570 -23.74 -5.29 18.34
CA ASP A 570 -22.69 -4.31 18.08
C ASP A 570 -23.24 -3.24 17.13
N ASP A 571 -23.21 -1.97 17.56
CA ASP A 571 -23.79 -0.84 16.84
C ASP A 571 -22.80 -0.22 15.84
N SER A 572 -22.11 -1.07 15.09
CA SER A 572 -21.31 -0.62 13.95
C SER A 572 -22.24 -0.46 12.74
N GLY A 573 -22.14 0.67 12.03
CA GLY A 573 -22.97 1.03 10.88
C GLY A 573 -22.80 0.13 9.63
N HIS A 574 -22.26 -1.07 9.77
CA HIS A 574 -21.82 -1.94 8.68
C HIS A 574 -22.26 -3.41 8.89
N TRP A 575 -22.40 -4.17 7.81
CA TRP A 575 -22.57 -5.63 7.82
C TRP A 575 -21.53 -6.29 6.91
N SER A 576 -20.90 -7.36 7.38
CA SER A 576 -19.91 -8.10 6.60
C SER A 576 -20.59 -9.04 5.62
N CYS A 577 -20.13 -9.08 4.37
CA CYS A 577 -20.66 -9.99 3.36
C CYS A 577 -20.32 -11.45 3.68
N ASP A 578 -21.33 -12.31 3.70
CA ASP A 578 -21.18 -13.76 3.89
C ASP A 578 -20.50 -14.50 2.73
N ARG A 579 -20.04 -13.80 1.68
CA ARG A 579 -19.25 -14.42 0.60
C ARG A 579 -17.83 -13.91 0.53
N CYS A 580 -17.63 -12.59 0.55
CA CYS A 580 -16.30 -12.00 0.41
C CYS A 580 -15.81 -11.23 1.64
N THR A 581 -16.54 -11.29 2.76
CA THR A 581 -16.22 -10.62 4.05
C THR A 581 -16.16 -9.09 4.01
N PHE A 582 -16.36 -8.47 2.84
CA PHE A 582 -16.40 -7.02 2.67
C PHE A 582 -17.43 -6.39 3.61
N ALA A 583 -17.01 -5.37 4.38
CA ALA A 583 -17.87 -4.60 5.25
C ALA A 583 -18.70 -3.62 4.41
N ASN A 584 -19.98 -3.92 4.25
CA ASN A 584 -20.94 -3.08 3.54
C ASN A 584 -21.63 -2.13 4.50
N VAL A 585 -22.00 -0.94 4.05
CA VAL A 585 -22.85 -0.03 4.83
C VAL A 585 -24.21 -0.71 5.10
N LYS A 586 -24.78 -0.52 6.31
CA LYS A 586 -26.08 -1.10 6.73
C LYS A 586 -27.24 -0.80 5.77
N SER A 587 -27.15 0.31 5.02
CA SER A 587 -28.12 0.72 3.99
C SER A 587 -28.02 -0.09 2.69
N SER A 588 -26.89 -0.75 2.41
CA SER A 588 -26.72 -1.56 1.20
C SER A 588 -27.25 -2.97 1.41
N ALA A 589 -28.21 -3.41 0.61
CA ALA A 589 -28.72 -4.79 0.62
C ALA A 589 -27.85 -5.74 -0.22
N ILE A 590 -26.89 -5.21 -0.98
CA ILE A 590 -26.02 -5.95 -1.90
C ILE A 590 -24.57 -5.67 -1.52
N CYS A 591 -23.74 -6.70 -1.55
CA CYS A 591 -22.33 -6.53 -1.33
C CYS A 591 -21.70 -5.73 -2.48
N GLN A 592 -21.06 -4.61 -2.16
CA GLN A 592 -20.44 -3.74 -3.17
C GLN A 592 -19.28 -4.41 -3.92
N MET A 593 -18.63 -5.40 -3.29
CA MET A 593 -17.48 -6.09 -3.87
C MET A 593 -17.88 -7.31 -4.72
N CYS A 594 -18.81 -8.15 -4.26
CA CYS A 594 -19.15 -9.41 -4.94
C CYS A 594 -20.60 -9.48 -5.44
N GLN A 595 -21.34 -8.37 -5.37
CA GLN A 595 -22.73 -8.24 -5.83
C GLN A 595 -23.71 -9.25 -5.19
N THR A 596 -23.32 -9.88 -4.09
CA THR A 596 -24.13 -10.87 -3.37
C THR A 596 -25.04 -10.17 -2.37
N ARG A 597 -26.34 -10.49 -2.36
CA ARG A 597 -27.29 -9.92 -1.39
C ARG A 597 -26.99 -10.38 0.03
N ARG A 598 -27.25 -9.47 0.98
CA ARG A 598 -27.22 -9.72 2.42
C ARG A 598 -28.13 -10.87 2.80
#